data_AF-A0A7D7QDP2-F1
#
_entry.id   AF-A0A7D7QDP2-F1
#
_cell.length_a   1.000
_cell.length_b   1.000
_cell.length_c   1.000
_cell.angle_alpha   90.00
_cell.angle_beta   90.00
_cell.angle_gamma   90.00
#
_symmetry.space_group_name_H-M   'P 1'
#
loop_
_entity.id
_entity.type
_entity.pdbx_description
1 polymer ?
#
loop_
_entity_poly.entity_id
_entity_poly.type
_entity_poly.pdbx_seq_one_letter_code
_entity_poly.pdbx_strand_id
1 'polypeptide(L)' 'MSTLDQVLEDALQLSSEQQEMLIKILQNRHHENRRAEIAIDAQQTLADFHAGKFRHQSAQDVIAELHQSLVST' A
#
# COMPACT_ATOMS: atom_id res chain seq x y z
N MET A 1 -2.49 24.13 -7.40
CA MET A 1 -1.63 22.96 -7.17
C MET A 1 -0.21 23.47 -7.05
N SER A 2 0.46 23.22 -5.94
CA SER A 2 1.91 23.41 -5.82
C SER A 2 2.62 22.26 -6.55
N THR A 3 3.74 22.56 -7.21
CA THR A 3 4.61 21.53 -7.80
C THR A 3 5.42 20.85 -6.70
N LEU A 4 5.94 19.65 -6.97
CA LEU A 4 6.83 18.97 -6.02
C LEU A 4 8.04 19.84 -5.64
N ASP A 5 8.61 20.53 -6.63
CA ASP A 5 9.75 21.43 -6.43
C ASP A 5 9.41 22.58 -5.48
N GLN A 6 8.23 23.20 -5.62
CA GLN A 6 7.80 24.26 -4.71
C GLN A 6 7.62 23.75 -3.28
N VAL A 7 7.05 22.56 -3.10
CA VAL A 7 6.87 21.95 -1.76
C VAL A 7 8.22 21.64 -1.12
N LEU A 8 9.22 21.22 -1.90
CA LEU A 8 10.58 20.98 -1.41
C LEU A 8 11.26 22.29 -1.01
N GLU A 9 11.16 23.34 -1.83
CA GLU A 9 11.69 24.67 -1.48
C GLU A 9 11.09 25.21 -0.19
N ASP A 10 9.77 25.08 -0.03
CA ASP A 10 9.06 25.52 1.19
C ASP A 10 9.50 24.70 2.41
N ALA A 11 9.68 23.38 2.25
CA ALA A 11 10.17 22.51 3.32
C ALA A 11 11.61 22.86 3.74
N LEU A 12 12.45 23.28 2.80
CA LEU A 12 13.83 23.71 3.07
C LEU A 12 13.91 25.02 3.87
N GLN A 13 12.85 25.84 3.89
CA GLN A 13 12.79 27.05 4.72
C GLN A 13 12.57 26.76 6.21
N LEU A 14 12.18 25.52 6.56
CA LEU A 14 12.01 25.11 7.96
C LEU A 14 13.36 24.97 8.67
N SER A 15 13.38 25.10 9.99
CA SER A 15 14.58 24.77 10.77
C SER A 15 14.93 23.28 10.62
N SER A 16 16.19 22.91 10.85
CA SER A 16 16.62 21.50 10.75
C SER A 16 15.77 20.56 11.62
N GLU A 17 15.39 20.99 12.83
CA GLU A 17 14.50 20.22 13.71
C GLU A 17 13.09 20.06 13.13
N GLN A 18 12.55 21.13 12.54
CA GLN A 18 11.24 21.11 11.90
C GLN A 18 11.23 20.27 10.62
N GLN A 19 12.34 20.24 9.87
CA GLN A 19 12.49 19.36 8.71
C GLN A 19 12.44 17.88 9.10
N GLU A 20 13.18 17.48 10.16
CA GLU A 20 13.13 16.12 10.70
C GLU A 20 11.72 15.74 11.17
N MET A 21 11.03 16.66 11.85
CA MET A 21 9.65 16.46 12.26
C MET A 21 8.71 16.29 11.06
N LEU A 22 8.87 17.10 10.01
CA LEU A 22 8.08 17.01 8.79
C LEU A 22 8.26 15.66 8.11
N ILE A 23 9.50 15.19 7.97
CA ILE A 23 9.81 13.87 7.38
C ILE A 23 9.07 12.76 8.16
N LYS A 24 9.16 12.78 9.49
CA LYS A 24 8.49 11.78 10.33
C LYS A 24 6.97 11.82 10.21
N ILE A 25 6.37 13.01 10.15
CA ILE A 25 4.93 13.17 9.95
C ILE A 25 4.50 12.60 8.60
N LEU A 26 5.22 12.91 7.53
CA LEU A 26 4.89 12.45 6.18
C LEU A 26 5.00 10.92 6.07
N GLN A 27 6.06 10.33 6.62
CA GLN A 27 6.23 8.87 6.68
C GLN A 27 5.06 8.19 7.41
N ASN A 28 4.70 8.71 8.59
CA ASN A 28 3.59 8.15 9.36
C ASN A 28 2.25 8.22 8.61
N ARG A 29 1.98 9.36 7.96
CA ARG A 29 0.77 9.53 7.14
C ARG A 29 0.75 8.59 5.95
N HIS A 30 1.88 8.41 5.28
CA HIS A 30 2.00 7.47 4.16
C HIS A 30 1.72 6.03 4.62
N HIS A 31 2.28 5.62 5.75
CA HIS A 31 1.99 4.29 6.32
C HIS A 31 0.53 4.12 6.72
N GLU A 32 -0.11 5.15 7.29
CA GLU A 32 -1.53 5.10 7.65
C GLU A 32 -2.42 5.00 6.41
N ASN A 33 -2.15 5.80 5.38
CA ASN A 33 -2.88 5.72 4.12
C ASN A 33 -2.74 4.33 3.48
N ARG A 34 -1.53 3.77 3.48
CA ARG A 34 -1.30 2.42 2.96
C ARG A 34 -2.06 1.35 3.76
N ARG A 35 -2.13 1.49 5.09
CA ARG A 35 -2.93 0.60 5.93
C ARG A 35 -4.42 0.72 5.62
N ALA A 36 -4.92 1.93 5.41
CA ALA A 36 -6.32 2.17 5.07
C ALA A 36 -6.68 1.55 3.70
N GLU A 37 -5.81 1.69 2.69
CA GLU A 37 -5.97 1.02 1.39
C GLU A 37 -6.08 -0.50 1.56
N ILE A 38 -5.14 -1.11 2.30
CA ILE A 38 -5.14 -2.56 2.57
C ILE A 38 -6.42 -2.99 3.29
N ALA A 39 -6.90 -2.19 4.25
CA ALA A 39 -8.11 -2.51 5.00
C ALA A 39 -9.36 -2.48 4.10
N ILE A 40 -9.45 -1.49 3.20
CA ILE A 40 -10.53 -1.38 2.21
C ILE A 40 -10.50 -2.59 1.27
N ASP A 41 -9.34 -2.91 0.70
CA ASP A 41 -9.17 -4.04 -0.20
C ASP A 41 -9.50 -5.38 0.49
N ALA A 42 -9.08 -5.56 1.74
CA ALA A 42 -9.38 -6.75 2.52
C ALA A 42 -10.88 -6.87 2.80
N GLN A 43 -11.56 -5.77 3.12
CA GLN A 43 -13.00 -5.76 3.36
C GLN A 43 -13.77 -6.11 2.07
N GLN A 44 -13.36 -5.55 0.94
CA GLN A 44 -13.94 -5.86 -0.36
C GLN A 44 -13.73 -7.32 -0.74
N THR A 45 -12.50 -7.83 -0.55
CA THR A 45 -12.17 -9.23 -0.80
C THR A 45 -13.02 -10.16 0.05
N LEU A 46 -13.19 -9.86 1.34
CA LEU A 46 -14.01 -10.68 2.23
C LEU A 46 -15.49 -10.66 1.84
N ALA A 47 -16.02 -9.51 1.40
CA ALA A 47 -17.38 -9.39 0.89
C ALA A 47 -17.58 -10.22 -0.40
N ASP A 48 -16.61 -10.18 -1.32
CA ASP A 48 -16.66 -10.94 -2.58
C ASP A 48 -16.55 -12.46 -2.35
N PHE A 49 -15.78 -12.87 -1.34
CA PHE A 49 -15.71 -14.26 -0.90
C PHE A 49 -17.07 -14.74 -0.38
N HIS A 50 -17.70 -13.99 0.54
CA HIS A 50 -19.03 -14.34 1.05
C HIS A 50 -20.13 -14.29 -0.03
N ALA A 51 -19.99 -13.42 -1.03
CA ALA A 51 -20.89 -13.37 -2.18
C ALA A 51 -20.66 -14.52 -3.19
N GLY A 52 -19.67 -15.40 -2.95
CA GLY A 52 -19.37 -16.54 -3.83
C GLY A 52 -18.75 -16.14 -5.17
N LYS A 53 -18.16 -14.95 -5.27
CA LYS A 53 -17.54 -14.45 -6.52
C LYS A 53 -16.22 -15.13 -6.84
N PHE A 54 -15.57 -15.76 -5.86
CA PHE A 54 -14.33 -16.50 -6.06
C PHE A 54 -14.58 -17.96 -6.37
N ARG A 55 -13.76 -18.50 -7.28
CA ARG A 55 -13.74 -19.94 -7.58
C ARG A 55 -13.18 -20.68 -6.38
N HIS A 56 -13.81 -21.78 -6.02
CA HIS A 56 -13.25 -22.68 -5.01
C HIS A 56 -12.00 -23.34 -5.58
N GLN A 57 -10.87 -23.17 -4.89
CA GLN A 57 -9.61 -23.84 -5.17
C GLN A 57 -8.95 -24.22 -3.85
N SER A 58 -8.26 -25.36 -3.80
CA SER A 58 -7.51 -25.73 -2.62
C SER A 58 -6.23 -24.90 -2.54
N ALA A 59 -5.75 -24.63 -1.32
CA ALA A 59 -4.47 -23.95 -1.13
C ALA A 59 -3.31 -24.70 -1.83
N GLN A 60 -3.37 -26.03 -1.88
CA GLN A 60 -2.36 -26.85 -2.56
C GLN A 60 -2.35 -26.61 -4.08
N ASP A 61 -3.52 -26.51 -4.71
CA ASP A 61 -3.62 -26.26 -6.16
C ASP A 61 -3.08 -24.86 -6.50
N VAL A 62 -3.44 -23.85 -5.69
CA VAL A 62 -2.97 -22.46 -5.88
C VAL A 62 -1.45 -22.37 -5.69
N ILE A 63 -0.89 -23.05 -4.69
CA ILE A 63 0.56 -23.08 -4.44
C ILE A 63 1.29 -23.79 -5.60
N ALA A 64 0.75 -24.89 -6.11
CA ALA A 64 1.32 -25.61 -7.23
C ALA A 64 1.33 -24.74 -8.51
N GLU A 65 0.23 -24.03 -8.80
CA GLU A 65 0.13 -23.10 -9.92
C GLU A 65 1.14 -21.94 -9.78
N LEU A 66 1.27 -21.36 -8.59
CA LEU A 66 2.24 -20.30 -8.31
C LEU A 66 3.67 -20.78 -8.56
N HIS A 67 4.05 -21.96 -8.04
CA HIS A 67 5.38 -22.51 -8.28
C HIS A 67 5.65 -22.78 -9.76
N GLN A 68 4.67 -23.28 -10.52
CA GLN A 68 4.81 -23.47 -11.97
C GLN A 68 5.04 -22.14 -12.69
N SER A 69 4.34 -21.07 -12.29
CA SER A 69 4.49 -19.74 -12.90
C SER A 69 5.89 -19.14 -12.70
N LEU A 70 6.54 -19.43 -11.57
CA LEU A 70 7.86 -18.91 -11.21
C LEU A 70 9.03 -19.70 -11.83
N VAL A 71 8.79 -20.95 -12.24
CA VAL A 71 9.77 -21.80 -12.93
C VAL A 71 9.71 -21.62 -14.45
N SER A 72 8.63 -21.02 -14.96
CA SER A 72 8.40 -20.81 -16.40
C SER A 72 8.98 -19.50 -16.96
N THR A 73 9.78 -18.78 -16.16
CA THR A 73 10.57 -17.59 -16.53
C THR A 73 12.06 -17.87 -16.43
#